data_AF-A0A1J5PI81-F1
#
_entry.id   AF-A0A1J5PI81-F1
#
_cell.length_a   1.000
_cell.length_b   1.000
_cell.length_c   1.000
_cell.angle_alpha   90.00
_cell.angle_beta   90.00
_cell.angle_gamma   90.00
#
_symmetry.space_group_name_H-M   'P 1'
#
loop_
_entity.id
_entity.type
_entity.pdbx_description
1 polymer ?
#
loop_
_entity_poly.entity_id
_entity_poly.type
_entity_poly.pdbx_seq_one_letter_code
_entity_poly.pdbx_strand_id
1 'polypeptide(L)'
;MAPKVRIPLTENLPRSLHERVQSTVYVKVTCEDQTAFEDTKPVTLIPVDEWLDDTEKNPWLPSFVLPRDPAILKIINSSRRYLVGIMDDPAAGFDGYQESVSQVDKQVQAIWTALVNEYRIQYINPPPAYSETTQRLRTPTEIVKSNSGTCIDLALLLASCLEYIGVYPVVVLLVDHAFVGYWRSEGAHDHFVSVKTIPPTIPRVGSRAAREAALPYVDKYGWRLTKLNYTEVMAYVTSGHLVMLEATYLTATKKFSEAQEQGRANLRSRKEFDSLLDIQVARTASPPVTPLPIIND
;
A
#
# COMPACT_ATOMS: atom_id res chain seq x y z
N MET A 1 -10.58 8.76 -32.75
CA MET A 1 -9.38 8.15 -32.11
C MET A 1 -9.62 8.07 -30.62
N ALA A 2 -9.14 7.02 -29.95
CA ALA A 2 -9.17 6.98 -28.50
C ALA A 2 -8.34 8.16 -27.95
N PRO A 3 -8.81 8.88 -26.91
CA PRO A 3 -8.10 10.03 -26.38
C PRO A 3 -6.76 9.68 -25.69
N LYS A 4 -6.46 8.38 -25.52
CA LYS A 4 -5.26 7.87 -24.86
C LYS A 4 -4.77 6.61 -25.56
N VAL A 5 -3.46 6.51 -25.75
CA VAL A 5 -2.76 5.26 -26.08
C VAL A 5 -2.45 4.55 -24.77
N ARG A 6 -2.79 3.26 -24.65
CA ARG A 6 -2.49 2.43 -23.48
C ARG A 6 -1.42 1.42 -23.87
N ILE A 7 -0.35 1.33 -23.08
CA ILE A 7 0.71 0.33 -23.24
C ILE A 7 0.50 -0.72 -22.14
N PRO A 8 0.34 -2.01 -22.47
CA PRO A 8 0.18 -3.06 -21.46
C PRO A 8 1.44 -3.15 -20.58
N LEU A 9 1.25 -3.25 -19.25
CA LEU A 9 2.36 -3.46 -18.32
C LEU A 9 3.03 -4.84 -18.49
N THR A 10 2.36 -5.76 -19.20
CA THR A 10 2.87 -7.09 -19.54
C THR A 10 3.82 -7.09 -20.74
N GLU A 11 3.97 -5.96 -21.43
CA GLU A 11 4.89 -5.86 -22.56
C GLU A 11 6.35 -6.04 -22.12
N ASN A 12 7.14 -6.69 -22.97
CA ASN A 12 8.54 -7.01 -22.65
C ASN A 12 9.38 -5.75 -22.37
N LEU A 13 9.14 -4.67 -23.11
CA LEU A 13 9.92 -3.46 -22.98
C LEU A 13 9.81 -2.86 -21.56
N PRO A 14 8.62 -2.46 -21.04
CA PRO A 14 8.48 -2.00 -19.65
C PRO A 14 9.07 -2.96 -18.60
N ARG A 15 8.89 -4.28 -18.75
CA ARG A 15 9.40 -5.27 -17.77
C ARG A 15 10.92 -5.44 -17.80
N SER A 16 11.58 -5.12 -18.92
CA SER A 16 13.04 -5.21 -19.06
C SER A 16 13.80 -3.99 -18.52
N LEU A 17 13.10 -2.93 -18.12
CA LEU A 17 13.72 -1.69 -17.68
C LEU A 17 14.22 -1.80 -16.24
N HIS A 18 15.54 -1.76 -16.09
CA HIS A 18 16.18 -1.60 -14.79
C HIS A 18 16.47 -0.13 -14.46
N GLU A 19 16.44 0.76 -15.45
CA GLU A 19 16.71 2.19 -15.31
C GLU A 19 15.70 2.97 -16.13
N ARG A 20 15.54 4.27 -15.83
CA ARG A 20 14.73 5.15 -16.68
C ARG A 20 15.35 5.26 -18.07
N VAL A 21 14.54 5.09 -19.10
CA VAL A 21 14.98 5.18 -20.50
C VAL A 21 14.23 6.30 -21.22
N GLN A 22 14.99 7.20 -21.85
CA GLN A 22 14.43 8.17 -22.80
C GLN A 22 14.11 7.45 -24.10
N SER A 23 12.87 7.54 -24.56
CA SER A 23 12.38 6.88 -25.76
C SER A 23 11.44 7.81 -26.53
N THR A 24 10.83 7.31 -27.60
CA THR A 24 9.85 8.03 -28.38
C THR A 24 8.66 7.15 -28.70
N VAL A 25 7.46 7.75 -28.72
CA VAL A 25 6.25 7.13 -29.27
C VAL A 25 6.04 7.71 -30.66
N TYR A 26 6.12 6.84 -31.66
CA TYR A 26 5.81 7.15 -33.04
C TYR A 26 4.36 6.78 -33.34
N VAL A 27 3.61 7.72 -33.89
CA VAL A 27 2.20 7.57 -34.27
C VAL A 27 2.05 7.80 -35.76
N LYS A 28 1.53 6.81 -36.48
CA LYS A 28 1.20 6.90 -37.90
C LYS A 28 -0.27 6.57 -38.12
N VAL A 29 -0.94 7.39 -38.92
CA VAL A 29 -2.34 7.21 -39.32
C VAL A 29 -2.38 7.11 -40.83
N THR A 30 -2.93 6.02 -41.35
CA THR A 30 -3.01 5.75 -42.78
C THR A 30 -4.46 5.65 -43.24
N CYS A 31 -4.76 6.19 -44.42
CA CYS A 31 -6.05 6.08 -45.10
C CYS A 31 -5.76 5.67 -46.56
N GLU A 32 -6.30 4.53 -47.00
CA GLU A 32 -6.11 4.04 -48.38
C GLU A 32 -4.64 4.07 -48.84
N ASP A 33 -3.76 3.49 -48.01
CA ASP A 33 -2.30 3.45 -48.19
C ASP A 33 -1.56 4.80 -48.21
N GLN A 34 -2.26 5.92 -48.00
CA GLN A 34 -1.66 7.23 -47.81
C GLN A 34 -1.53 7.57 -46.32
N THR A 35 -0.37 8.11 -45.92
CA THR A 35 -0.17 8.63 -44.56
C THR A 35 -0.96 9.94 -44.40
N ALA A 36 -2.00 9.91 -43.57
CA ALA A 36 -2.82 11.07 -43.25
C ALA A 36 -2.23 11.90 -42.09
N PHE A 37 -1.50 11.26 -41.17
CA PHE A 37 -0.85 11.91 -40.05
C PHE A 37 0.36 11.09 -39.57
N GLU A 38 1.42 11.78 -39.19
CA GLU A 38 2.62 11.18 -38.61
C GLU A 38 3.20 12.13 -37.55
N ASP A 39 3.54 11.61 -36.38
CA ASP A 39 4.12 12.39 -35.30
C ASP A 39 4.99 11.50 -34.41
N THR A 40 6.02 12.09 -33.81
CA THR A 40 6.92 11.41 -32.86
C THR A 40 7.02 12.25 -31.61
N LYS A 41 6.63 11.67 -30.47
CA LYS A 41 6.69 12.34 -29.16
C LYS A 41 7.74 11.70 -28.27
N PRO A 42 8.63 12.49 -27.62
CA PRO A 42 9.52 11.94 -26.61
C PRO A 42 8.71 11.45 -25.41
N VAL A 43 9.13 10.34 -24.83
CA VAL A 43 8.58 9.76 -23.60
C VAL A 43 9.71 9.26 -22.71
N THR A 44 9.50 9.31 -21.40
CA THR A 44 10.37 8.63 -20.44
C THR A 44 9.67 7.35 -20.00
N LEU A 45 10.33 6.22 -20.23
CA LEU A 45 9.89 4.93 -19.71
C LEU A 45 10.51 4.74 -18.32
N ILE A 46 9.67 4.48 -17.33
CA ILE A 46 10.08 4.21 -15.96
C ILE A 46 10.03 2.70 -15.68
N PRO A 47 10.95 2.16 -14.87
CA PRO A 47 10.86 0.81 -14.34
C PRO A 47 9.51 0.58 -13.65
N VAL A 48 8.94 -0.62 -13.80
CA VAL A 48 7.62 -0.97 -13.24
C VAL A 48 7.58 -0.96 -11.71
N ASP A 49 8.73 -1.11 -11.08
CA ASP A 49 8.94 -1.08 -9.65
C ASP A 49 9.31 0.33 -9.12
N GLU A 50 9.28 1.34 -9.98
CA GLU A 50 9.48 2.73 -9.59
C GLU A 50 8.14 3.40 -9.22
N TRP A 51 8.07 3.86 -7.98
CA TRP A 51 6.95 4.62 -7.47
C TRP A 51 7.27 6.11 -7.41
N LEU A 52 6.28 6.92 -7.79
CA LEU A 52 6.32 8.37 -7.71
C LEU A 52 5.40 8.82 -6.57
N ASP A 53 6.02 9.35 -5.52
CA ASP A 53 5.38 9.94 -4.37
C ASP A 53 4.95 11.38 -4.70
N ASP A 54 3.88 11.50 -5.49
CA ASP A 54 3.20 12.76 -5.74
C ASP A 54 1.71 12.66 -5.35
N THR A 55 1.07 13.80 -5.11
CA THR A 55 -0.35 13.86 -4.71
C THR A 55 -1.29 13.24 -5.76
N GLU A 56 -0.87 13.06 -7.01
CA GLU A 56 -1.69 12.49 -8.06
C GLU A 56 -1.55 10.96 -8.18
N LYS A 57 -0.37 10.41 -7.93
CA LYS A 57 0.04 9.02 -8.23
C LYS A 57 0.26 8.18 -6.98
N ASN A 58 0.53 8.79 -5.83
CA ASN A 58 0.58 8.12 -4.54
C ASN A 58 -0.65 7.20 -4.27
N PRO A 59 -1.89 7.56 -4.69
CA PRO A 59 -3.04 6.66 -4.59
C PRO A 59 -2.87 5.29 -5.26
N TRP A 60 -1.93 5.10 -6.19
CA TRP A 60 -1.66 3.80 -6.82
C TRP A 60 -0.67 2.92 -6.05
N LEU A 61 -0.14 3.37 -4.91
CA LEU A 61 0.71 2.56 -4.04
C LEU A 61 0.08 1.20 -3.62
N PRO A 62 -1.26 1.02 -3.48
CA PRO A 62 -1.85 -0.30 -3.23
C PRO A 62 -1.56 -1.35 -4.32
N SER A 63 -1.12 -0.94 -5.52
CA SER A 63 -0.68 -1.86 -6.57
C SER A 63 0.66 -2.55 -6.23
N PHE A 64 1.42 -2.03 -5.26
CA PHE A 64 2.65 -2.63 -4.73
C PHE A 64 2.40 -3.53 -3.50
N VAL A 65 1.16 -3.69 -3.08
CA VAL A 65 0.79 -4.74 -2.11
C VAL A 65 0.61 -6.04 -2.90
N LEU A 66 1.52 -6.99 -2.70
CA LEU A 66 1.70 -8.19 -3.51
C LEU A 66 1.43 -9.45 -2.68
N PRO A 67 0.17 -9.74 -2.29
CA PRO A 67 -0.14 -10.87 -1.42
C PRO A 67 0.21 -12.23 -2.04
N ARG A 68 0.27 -12.32 -3.38
CA ARG A 68 0.61 -13.54 -4.12
C ARG A 68 2.10 -13.72 -4.42
N ASP A 69 2.96 -12.84 -3.90
CA ASP A 69 4.41 -13.03 -4.02
C ASP A 69 4.83 -14.34 -3.30
N PRO A 70 5.68 -15.18 -3.92
CA PRO A 70 6.08 -16.47 -3.34
C PRO A 70 6.70 -16.38 -1.94
N ALA A 71 7.33 -15.25 -1.59
CA ALA A 71 7.88 -15.03 -0.27
C ALA A 71 6.79 -14.86 0.80
N ILE A 72 5.62 -14.34 0.45
CA ILE A 72 4.51 -14.16 1.40
C ILE A 72 4.04 -15.52 1.92
N LEU A 73 3.77 -16.49 1.04
CA LEU A 73 3.38 -17.83 1.46
C LEU A 73 4.45 -18.47 2.37
N LYS A 74 5.75 -18.27 2.07
CA LYS A 74 6.84 -18.76 2.92
C LYS A 74 6.82 -18.12 4.31
N ILE A 75 6.61 -16.81 4.40
CA ILE A 75 6.49 -16.06 5.66
C ILE A 75 5.31 -16.59 6.47
N ILE A 76 4.13 -16.73 5.86
CA ILE A 76 2.93 -17.20 6.56
C ILE A 76 3.12 -18.64 7.07
N ASN A 77 3.70 -19.52 6.26
CA ASN A 77 4.01 -20.89 6.70
C ASN A 77 5.00 -20.93 7.88
N SER A 78 6.03 -20.09 7.87
CA SER A 78 6.99 -20.01 8.98
C SER A 78 6.33 -19.42 10.25
N SER A 79 5.42 -18.47 10.06
CA SER A 79 4.68 -17.79 11.13
C SER A 79 3.73 -18.71 11.90
N ARG A 80 3.23 -19.79 11.27
CA ARG A 80 2.29 -20.74 11.90
C ARG A 80 2.82 -21.28 13.23
N ARG A 81 4.11 -21.61 13.33
CA ARG A 81 4.67 -22.18 14.58
C ARG A 81 4.60 -21.20 15.75
N TYR A 82 4.74 -19.90 15.48
CA TYR A 82 4.60 -18.87 16.50
C TYR A 82 3.13 -18.70 16.87
N LEU A 83 2.23 -18.77 15.90
CA LEU A 83 0.80 -18.69 16.15
C LEU A 83 0.32 -19.81 17.07
N VAL A 84 0.72 -21.06 16.79
CA VAL A 84 0.44 -22.23 17.63
C VAL A 84 0.89 -21.99 19.07
N GLY A 85 2.10 -21.46 19.27
CA GLY A 85 2.62 -21.14 20.61
C GLY A 85 1.89 -19.97 21.30
N ILE A 86 1.51 -18.93 20.56
CA ILE A 86 0.78 -17.76 21.08
C ILE A 86 -0.66 -18.14 21.48
N MET A 87 -1.29 -19.03 20.72
CA MET A 87 -2.67 -19.46 20.93
C MET A 87 -2.79 -20.68 21.85
N ASP A 88 -1.68 -21.37 22.13
CA ASP A 88 -1.65 -22.68 22.81
C ASP A 88 -2.60 -23.70 22.15
N ASP A 89 -2.59 -23.70 20.81
CA ASP A 89 -3.47 -24.52 19.99
C ASP A 89 -2.72 -25.07 18.76
N PRO A 90 -2.48 -26.39 18.68
CA PRO A 90 -1.84 -27.04 17.52
C PRO A 90 -2.62 -26.87 16.20
N ALA A 91 -3.93 -26.66 16.27
CA ALA A 91 -4.79 -26.49 15.11
C ALA A 91 -4.77 -25.05 14.57
N ALA A 92 -4.24 -24.08 15.33
CA ALA A 92 -4.29 -22.67 15.00
C ALA A 92 -3.85 -22.36 13.56
N GLY A 93 -4.69 -21.59 12.87
CA GLY A 93 -4.56 -21.18 11.48
C GLY A 93 -4.66 -19.67 11.29
N PHE A 94 -4.40 -19.23 10.06
CA PHE A 94 -4.53 -17.83 9.68
C PHE A 94 -5.91 -17.63 9.03
N ASP A 95 -6.92 -17.45 9.86
CA ASP A 95 -8.33 -17.42 9.45
C ASP A 95 -8.89 -16.00 9.26
N GLY A 96 -8.03 -14.98 9.37
CA GLY A 96 -8.40 -13.57 9.19
C GLY A 96 -9.50 -13.16 10.16
N TYR A 97 -10.64 -12.72 9.63
CA TYR A 97 -11.82 -12.30 10.38
C TYR A 97 -12.83 -13.41 10.72
N GLN A 98 -12.58 -14.67 10.31
CA GLN A 98 -13.49 -15.77 10.64
C GLN A 98 -13.47 -16.12 12.15
N GLU A 99 -12.39 -15.73 12.82
CA GLU A 99 -12.19 -15.89 14.26
C GLU A 99 -12.51 -14.60 15.03
N SER A 100 -12.56 -14.68 16.36
CA SER A 100 -12.84 -13.48 17.18
C SER A 100 -11.76 -12.39 17.02
N VAL A 101 -12.14 -11.13 17.27
CA VAL A 101 -11.26 -9.94 17.16
C VAL A 101 -9.92 -10.09 17.89
N SER A 102 -9.91 -10.73 19.07
CA SER A 102 -8.68 -10.95 19.85
C SER A 102 -7.69 -11.91 19.17
N GLN A 103 -8.16 -12.73 18.23
CA GLN A 103 -7.34 -13.68 17.47
C GLN A 103 -6.67 -12.99 16.28
N VAL A 104 -7.24 -11.91 15.73
CA VAL A 104 -6.61 -11.13 14.64
C VAL A 104 -5.25 -10.60 15.09
N ASP A 105 -5.19 -9.97 16.27
CA ASP A 105 -3.93 -9.46 16.82
C ASP A 105 -2.87 -10.56 17.00
N LYS A 106 -3.28 -11.77 17.40
CA LYS A 106 -2.37 -12.92 17.55
C LYS A 106 -1.85 -13.42 16.22
N GLN A 107 -2.68 -13.45 15.17
CA GLN A 107 -2.25 -13.76 13.80
C GLN A 107 -1.20 -12.75 13.32
N VAL A 108 -1.46 -11.45 13.49
CA VAL A 108 -0.50 -10.40 13.11
C VAL A 108 0.77 -10.48 13.96
N GLN A 109 0.65 -10.74 15.25
CA GLN A 109 1.79 -10.93 16.16
C GLN A 109 2.66 -12.13 15.74
N ALA A 110 2.06 -13.22 15.28
CA ALA A 110 2.80 -14.39 14.80
C ALA A 110 3.63 -14.05 13.55
N ILE A 111 3.03 -13.33 12.60
CA ILE A 111 3.73 -12.82 11.40
C ILE A 111 4.89 -11.90 11.79
N TRP A 112 4.63 -10.94 12.67
CA TRP A 112 5.65 -10.03 13.20
C TRP A 112 6.81 -10.81 13.82
N THR A 113 6.49 -11.80 14.64
CA THR A 113 7.48 -12.60 15.38
C THR A 113 8.34 -13.44 14.44
N ALA A 114 7.77 -14.00 13.37
CA ALA A 114 8.53 -14.71 12.35
C ALA A 114 9.47 -13.77 11.58
N LEU A 115 8.96 -12.63 11.12
CA LEU A 115 9.76 -11.63 10.40
C LEU A 115 10.96 -11.15 11.22
N VAL A 116 10.75 -10.84 12.50
CA VAL A 116 11.83 -10.41 13.40
C VAL A 116 12.86 -11.51 13.66
N ASN A 117 12.42 -12.75 13.94
CA ASN A 117 13.34 -13.79 14.43
C ASN A 117 14.00 -14.61 13.32
N GLU A 118 13.32 -14.80 12.19
CA GLU A 118 13.78 -15.69 11.11
C GLU A 118 14.41 -14.93 9.96
N TYR A 119 13.81 -13.81 9.55
CA TYR A 119 14.21 -13.10 8.34
C TYR A 119 15.30 -12.06 8.58
N ARG A 120 15.37 -11.50 9.81
CA ARG A 120 16.45 -10.57 10.24
C ARG A 120 16.73 -9.46 9.23
N ILE A 121 15.67 -8.82 8.76
CA ILE A 121 15.74 -7.77 7.73
C ILE A 121 16.50 -6.56 8.29
N GLN A 122 17.40 -5.99 7.50
CA GLN A 122 18.15 -4.79 7.85
C GLN A 122 17.50 -3.54 7.25
N TYR A 123 17.54 -2.44 7.99
CA TYR A 123 17.09 -1.18 7.45
C TYR A 123 18.11 -0.63 6.47
N ILE A 124 17.63 -0.19 5.31
CA ILE A 124 18.41 0.60 4.35
C ILE A 124 17.68 1.90 4.09
N ASN A 125 18.45 2.98 3.91
CA ASN A 125 17.88 4.21 3.39
C ASN A 125 17.42 3.98 1.94
N PRO A 126 16.36 4.68 1.50
CA PRO A 126 16.04 4.70 0.09
C PRO A 126 17.29 5.05 -0.73
N PRO A 127 17.53 4.37 -1.86
CA PRO A 127 18.69 4.67 -2.68
C PRO A 127 18.66 6.16 -3.09
N PRO A 128 19.82 6.78 -3.33
CA PRO A 128 19.89 8.18 -3.75
C PRO A 128 18.94 8.41 -4.93
N ALA A 129 17.88 9.18 -4.72
CA ALA A 129 16.91 9.45 -5.75
C ALA A 129 17.45 10.55 -6.67
N TYR A 130 17.48 10.31 -7.98
CA TYR A 130 17.82 11.33 -8.97
C TYR A 130 16.71 12.41 -9.12
N SER A 131 15.57 12.22 -8.45
CA SER A 131 14.50 13.20 -8.25
C SER A 131 13.90 13.04 -6.85
N GLU A 132 13.63 14.16 -6.16
CA GLU A 132 13.18 14.20 -4.74
C GLU A 132 11.88 13.44 -4.45
N THR A 133 11.13 12.99 -5.47
CA THR A 133 9.79 12.41 -5.35
C THR A 133 9.66 10.96 -5.82
N THR A 134 10.76 10.26 -6.15
CA THR A 134 10.68 8.87 -6.65
C THR A 134 11.52 7.89 -5.87
N GLN A 135 10.99 6.68 -5.71
CA GLN A 135 11.68 5.59 -5.06
C GLN A 135 11.40 4.25 -5.76
N ARG A 136 12.43 3.40 -5.84
CA ARG A 136 12.28 1.99 -6.21
C ARG A 136 11.71 1.19 -5.04
N LEU A 137 10.64 0.44 -5.27
CA LEU A 137 9.97 -0.37 -4.27
C LEU A 137 10.27 -1.84 -4.52
N ARG A 138 10.77 -2.52 -3.48
CA ARG A 138 11.13 -3.94 -3.58
C ARG A 138 9.90 -4.81 -3.40
N THR A 139 9.84 -5.89 -4.17
CA THR A 139 8.89 -6.98 -3.95
C THR A 139 9.20 -7.74 -2.65
N PRO A 140 8.23 -8.44 -2.05
CA PRO A 140 8.50 -9.32 -0.90
C PRO A 140 9.63 -10.31 -1.15
N THR A 141 9.70 -10.91 -2.35
CA THR A 141 10.81 -11.80 -2.72
C THR A 141 12.17 -11.11 -2.71
N GLU A 142 12.28 -9.87 -3.20
CA GLU A 142 13.53 -9.11 -3.17
C GLU A 142 13.94 -8.69 -1.76
N ILE A 143 12.98 -8.30 -0.91
CA ILE A 143 13.23 -7.97 0.50
C ILE A 143 13.80 -9.20 1.23
N VAL A 144 13.15 -10.36 1.09
CA VAL A 144 13.61 -11.61 1.71
C VAL A 144 14.95 -12.08 1.15
N LYS A 145 15.19 -11.94 -0.16
CA LYS A 145 16.46 -12.34 -0.78
C LYS A 145 17.63 -11.45 -0.36
N SER A 146 17.39 -10.15 -0.22
CA SER A 146 18.43 -9.19 0.18
C SER A 146 18.57 -9.04 1.69
N ASN A 147 17.61 -9.53 2.48
CA ASN A 147 17.45 -9.23 3.90
C ASN A 147 17.52 -7.73 4.19
N SER A 148 16.94 -6.89 3.34
CA SER A 148 16.97 -5.44 3.51
C SER A 148 15.71 -4.75 2.97
N GLY A 149 15.33 -3.64 3.58
CA GLY A 149 14.21 -2.82 3.11
C GLY A 149 14.18 -1.41 3.73
N THR A 150 13.52 -0.49 3.03
CA THR A 150 13.21 0.87 3.54
C THR A 150 11.91 0.87 4.36
N CYS A 151 11.51 2.01 4.91
CA CYS A 151 10.23 2.14 5.64
C CYS A 151 9.03 1.70 4.79
N ILE A 152 8.93 2.18 3.55
CA ILE A 152 7.84 1.84 2.63
C ILE A 152 7.88 0.37 2.16
N ASP A 153 9.07 -0.18 1.85
CA ASP A 153 9.22 -1.62 1.52
C ASP A 153 8.63 -2.50 2.63
N LEU A 154 8.96 -2.19 3.89
CA LEU A 154 8.51 -2.96 5.05
C LEU A 154 7.02 -2.78 5.34
N ALA A 155 6.49 -1.57 5.12
CA ALA A 155 5.05 -1.31 5.23
C ALA A 155 4.26 -2.14 4.19
N LEU A 156 4.74 -2.19 2.94
CA LEU A 156 4.13 -2.96 1.86
C LEU A 156 4.26 -4.47 2.07
N LEU A 157 5.40 -4.94 2.60
CA LEU A 157 5.60 -6.34 2.97
C LEU A 157 4.56 -6.80 4.00
N LEU A 158 4.41 -6.03 5.09
CA LEU A 158 3.42 -6.33 6.12
C LEU A 158 1.99 -6.24 5.57
N ALA A 159 1.67 -5.20 4.79
CA ALA A 159 0.36 -5.09 4.14
C ALA A 159 0.06 -6.31 3.24
N SER A 160 1.07 -6.83 2.53
CA SER A 160 0.92 -8.01 1.68
C SER A 160 0.68 -9.28 2.49
N CYS A 161 1.34 -9.43 3.64
CA CYS A 161 1.09 -10.54 4.56
C CYS A 161 -0.32 -10.48 5.16
N LEU A 162 -0.77 -9.28 5.55
CA LEU A 162 -2.10 -9.03 6.11
C LEU A 162 -3.19 -9.33 5.08
N GLU A 163 -3.06 -8.81 3.86
CA GLU A 163 -4.00 -9.08 2.76
C GLU A 163 -4.08 -10.57 2.45
N TYR A 164 -2.94 -11.29 2.49
CA TYR A 164 -2.91 -12.73 2.26
C TYR A 164 -3.73 -13.53 3.28
N ILE A 165 -3.69 -13.15 4.56
CA ILE A 165 -4.46 -13.83 5.62
C ILE A 165 -5.89 -13.31 5.77
N GLY A 166 -6.37 -12.47 4.84
CA GLY A 166 -7.72 -11.91 4.89
C GLY A 166 -7.92 -10.83 5.96
N VAL A 167 -6.86 -10.20 6.43
CA VAL A 167 -6.93 -9.03 7.33
C VAL A 167 -6.74 -7.76 6.51
N TYR A 168 -7.68 -6.81 6.61
CA TYR A 168 -7.68 -5.59 5.79
C TYR A 168 -6.57 -4.63 6.25
N PRO A 169 -5.53 -4.42 5.42
CA PRO A 169 -4.44 -3.52 5.74
C PRO A 169 -4.72 -2.09 5.28
N VAL A 170 -4.04 -1.15 5.92
CA VAL A 170 -3.89 0.22 5.46
C VAL A 170 -2.40 0.56 5.39
N VAL A 171 -2.02 1.38 4.42
CA VAL A 171 -0.66 1.96 4.35
C VAL A 171 -0.76 3.43 4.70
N VAL A 172 0.04 3.88 5.65
CA VAL A 172 0.05 5.27 6.11
C VAL A 172 1.32 5.94 5.64
N LEU A 173 1.16 7.11 5.04
CA LEU A 173 2.24 7.97 4.58
C LEU A 173 2.26 9.25 5.41
N LEU A 174 3.45 9.55 5.91
CA LEU A 174 3.84 10.83 6.47
C LEU A 174 4.76 11.53 5.47
N VAL A 175 5.13 12.78 5.76
CA VAL A 175 6.02 13.58 4.91
C VAL A 175 7.37 12.88 4.64
N ASP A 176 7.89 12.11 5.57
CA ASP A 176 9.22 11.49 5.53
C ASP A 176 9.24 10.01 5.93
N HIS A 177 8.06 9.40 6.11
CA HIS A 177 7.95 8.06 6.68
C HIS A 177 6.72 7.32 6.20
N ALA A 178 6.82 5.99 6.13
CA ALA A 178 5.73 5.11 5.78
C ALA A 178 5.63 3.96 6.77
N PHE A 179 4.42 3.60 7.14
CA PHE A 179 4.16 2.47 8.03
C PHE A 179 2.80 1.83 7.73
N VAL A 180 2.47 0.75 8.42
CA VAL A 180 1.30 -0.08 8.12
C VAL A 180 0.30 -0.02 9.26
N GLY A 181 -0.97 -0.21 8.96
CA GLY A 181 -1.99 -0.52 9.94
C GLY A 181 -2.90 -1.65 9.48
N TYR A 182 -3.76 -2.12 10.37
CA TYR A 182 -4.76 -3.13 10.06
C TYR A 182 -6.04 -2.94 10.86
N TRP A 183 -7.16 -3.30 10.24
CA TRP A 183 -8.46 -3.33 10.90
C TRP A 183 -8.59 -4.59 11.75
N ARG A 184 -9.03 -4.43 13.00
CA ARG A 184 -9.25 -5.55 13.93
C ARG A 184 -10.50 -6.37 13.65
N SER A 185 -11.42 -5.86 12.83
CA SER A 185 -12.65 -6.55 12.46
C SER A 185 -13.21 -5.99 11.16
N GLU A 186 -13.85 -6.84 10.36
CA GLU A 186 -14.62 -6.44 9.17
C GLU A 186 -15.70 -5.41 9.52
N GLY A 187 -16.49 -5.62 10.59
CA GLY A 187 -17.56 -4.67 10.96
C GLY A 187 -17.08 -3.25 11.27
N ALA A 188 -15.89 -3.09 11.86
CA ALA A 188 -15.31 -1.75 12.08
C ALA A 188 -14.83 -1.10 10.77
N HIS A 189 -14.29 -1.90 9.84
CA HIS A 189 -13.93 -1.45 8.50
C HIS A 189 -15.18 -1.05 7.69
N ASP A 190 -16.23 -1.87 7.71
CA ASP A 190 -17.50 -1.59 7.05
C ASP A 190 -18.16 -0.31 7.59
N HIS A 191 -18.10 -0.11 8.91
CA HIS A 191 -18.57 1.14 9.53
C HIS A 191 -17.77 2.34 9.01
N PHE A 192 -16.44 2.23 8.96
CA PHE A 192 -15.58 3.27 8.43
C PHE A 192 -15.82 3.55 6.94
N VAL A 193 -16.04 2.54 6.11
CA VAL A 193 -16.30 2.71 4.68
C VAL A 193 -17.70 3.27 4.42
N SER A 194 -18.72 2.80 5.14
CA SER A 194 -20.11 3.26 4.96
C SER A 194 -20.31 4.74 5.35
N VAL A 195 -19.62 5.22 6.38
CA VAL A 195 -19.66 6.63 6.79
C VAL A 195 -18.96 7.53 5.75
N LYS A 196 -18.02 7.00 4.96
CA LYS A 196 -17.37 7.69 3.83
C LYS A 196 -18.16 7.56 2.51
N THR A 197 -19.39 8.04 2.46
CA THR A 197 -20.06 8.09 1.15
C THR A 197 -19.58 9.32 0.35
N ILE A 198 -18.89 9.07 -0.77
CA ILE A 198 -18.35 10.04 -1.73
C ILE A 198 -19.48 10.92 -2.29
N PRO A 199 -19.44 12.26 -2.16
CA PRO A 199 -20.42 13.11 -2.83
C PRO A 199 -20.30 12.96 -4.35
N PRO A 200 -21.41 12.78 -5.08
CA PRO A 200 -21.40 12.65 -6.56
C PRO A 200 -20.91 13.92 -7.27
N THR A 201 -20.74 15.04 -6.56
CA THR A 201 -20.21 16.30 -7.08
C THR A 201 -19.18 16.90 -6.12
N ILE A 202 -17.98 17.19 -6.65
CA ILE A 202 -16.91 17.90 -5.93
C ILE A 202 -17.39 19.34 -5.67
N PRO A 203 -17.51 19.81 -4.42
CA PRO A 203 -17.83 21.21 -4.15
C PRO A 203 -16.72 22.10 -4.72
N ARG A 204 -17.10 23.16 -5.45
CA ARG A 204 -16.12 24.15 -5.94
C ARG A 204 -15.38 24.77 -4.75
N VAL A 205 -14.05 24.90 -4.90
CA VAL A 205 -13.17 25.56 -3.93
C VAL A 205 -13.75 26.94 -3.58
N GLY A 206 -14.02 27.17 -2.28
CA GLY A 206 -14.57 28.42 -1.76
C GLY A 206 -16.11 28.51 -1.66
N SER A 207 -16.86 27.47 -2.03
CA SER A 207 -18.33 27.47 -1.90
C SER A 207 -18.80 27.43 -0.44
N ARG A 208 -20.00 27.96 -0.19
CA ARG A 208 -20.65 27.92 1.13
C ARG A 208 -20.85 26.48 1.63
N ALA A 209 -21.18 25.55 0.73
CA ALA A 209 -21.21 24.10 1.01
C ALA A 209 -19.83 23.54 1.40
N ALA A 210 -18.73 24.00 0.80
CA ALA A 210 -17.37 23.61 1.21
C ALA A 210 -16.95 24.21 2.57
N ARG A 211 -17.63 25.26 3.04
CA ARG A 211 -17.39 25.93 4.34
C ARG A 211 -18.34 25.43 5.45
N GLU A 212 -19.54 24.99 5.09
CA GLU A 212 -20.58 24.47 6.00
C GLU A 212 -20.60 22.93 6.09
N ALA A 213 -20.11 22.19 5.08
CA ALA A 213 -20.09 20.73 5.12
C ALA A 213 -18.95 20.21 6.00
N ALA A 214 -19.30 19.88 7.25
CA ALA A 214 -18.60 18.91 8.06
C ALA A 214 -18.75 17.48 7.48
N LEU A 215 -18.36 17.28 6.21
CA LEU A 215 -18.40 15.98 5.53
C LEU A 215 -16.98 15.50 5.21
N PRO A 216 -16.70 14.19 5.39
CA PRO A 216 -15.41 13.60 5.06
C PRO A 216 -15.16 13.73 3.56
N TYR A 217 -14.21 14.59 3.20
CA TYR A 217 -13.75 14.68 1.82
C TYR A 217 -13.13 13.34 1.45
N VAL A 218 -13.77 12.62 0.54
CA VAL A 218 -13.16 11.46 -0.12
C VAL A 218 -12.44 12.01 -1.33
N ASP A 219 -11.14 11.76 -1.38
CA ASP A 219 -10.33 12.06 -2.54
C ASP A 219 -10.89 11.32 -3.78
N LYS A 220 -10.62 11.84 -4.98
CA LYS A 220 -11.23 11.39 -6.25
C LYS A 220 -11.08 9.89 -6.52
N TYR A 221 -10.14 9.22 -5.87
CA TYR A 221 -9.87 7.80 -6.01
C TYR A 221 -10.76 6.92 -5.10
N GLY A 222 -11.21 7.40 -3.93
CA GLY A 222 -12.09 6.63 -3.05
C GLY A 222 -11.39 5.85 -1.92
N TRP A 223 -10.18 5.34 -2.17
CA TRP A 223 -9.42 4.55 -1.20
C TRP A 223 -8.32 5.31 -0.46
N ARG A 224 -8.07 6.57 -0.83
CA ARG A 224 -7.13 7.44 -0.12
C ARG A 224 -7.89 8.39 0.81
N LEU A 225 -7.46 8.41 2.06
CA LEU A 225 -7.78 9.43 3.03
C LEU A 225 -6.65 10.44 3.11
N THR A 226 -7.00 11.71 3.23
CA THR A 226 -6.04 12.83 3.25
C THR A 226 -6.00 13.48 4.64
N LYS A 227 -5.18 14.52 4.80
CA LYS A 227 -5.19 15.43 5.97
C LYS A 227 -6.58 15.87 6.43
N LEU A 228 -7.60 15.88 5.57
CA LEU A 228 -8.97 16.21 5.95
C LEU A 228 -9.63 15.16 6.84
N ASN A 229 -9.23 13.89 6.72
CA ASN A 229 -9.79 12.76 7.47
C ASN A 229 -9.00 12.40 8.73
N TYR A 230 -7.95 13.15 9.07
CA TYR A 230 -7.05 12.83 10.19
C TYR A 230 -7.79 12.58 11.50
N THR A 231 -8.75 13.43 11.86
CA THR A 231 -9.52 13.30 13.12
C THR A 231 -10.32 12.00 13.16
N GLU A 232 -10.90 11.59 12.05
CA GLU A 232 -11.65 10.33 11.93
C GLU A 232 -10.71 9.14 12.06
N VAL A 233 -9.59 9.12 11.34
CA VAL A 233 -8.55 8.08 11.46
C VAL A 233 -8.12 7.94 12.92
N MET A 234 -7.84 9.06 13.59
CA MET A 234 -7.44 9.06 15.00
C MET A 234 -8.52 8.52 15.94
N ALA A 235 -9.80 8.66 15.63
CA ALA A 235 -10.89 8.07 16.42
C ALA A 235 -10.85 6.54 16.37
N TYR A 236 -10.63 5.94 15.20
CA TYR A 236 -10.49 4.48 15.05
C TYR A 236 -9.18 3.95 15.64
N VAL A 237 -8.10 4.73 15.56
CA VAL A 237 -6.82 4.38 16.20
C VAL A 237 -6.94 4.43 17.73
N THR A 238 -7.60 5.46 18.27
CA THR A 238 -7.73 5.64 19.73
C THR A 238 -8.71 4.64 20.35
N SER A 239 -9.77 4.27 19.64
CA SER A 239 -10.70 3.21 20.06
C SER A 239 -10.13 1.80 19.87
N GLY A 240 -9.01 1.66 19.16
CA GLY A 240 -8.34 0.38 18.94
C GLY A 240 -8.98 -0.49 17.87
N HIS A 241 -9.89 0.04 17.06
CA HIS A 241 -10.45 -0.65 15.89
C HIS A 241 -9.46 -0.72 14.72
N LEU A 242 -8.59 0.28 14.63
CA LEU A 242 -7.53 0.39 13.64
C LEU A 242 -6.18 0.42 14.35
N VAL A 243 -5.38 -0.63 14.18
CA VAL A 243 -4.06 -0.74 14.80
C VAL A 243 -3.00 -0.23 13.83
N MET A 244 -2.03 0.51 14.35
CA MET A 244 -0.87 1.00 13.60
C MET A 244 0.39 0.26 14.04
N LEU A 245 1.27 -0.09 13.12
CA LEU A 245 2.54 -0.76 13.38
C LEU A 245 3.69 0.01 12.74
N GLU A 246 4.69 0.36 13.53
CA GLU A 246 5.96 0.87 13.01
C GLU A 246 6.71 -0.23 12.27
N ALA A 247 6.67 -0.22 10.94
CA ALA A 247 7.23 -1.30 10.13
C ALA A 247 8.76 -1.42 10.23
N THR A 248 9.48 -0.32 10.48
CA THR A 248 10.94 -0.34 10.60
C THR A 248 11.44 -1.09 11.83
N TYR A 249 10.57 -1.30 12.82
CA TYR A 249 10.91 -2.07 14.02
C TYR A 249 11.14 -3.55 13.75
N LEU A 250 10.74 -4.05 12.56
CA LEU A 250 11.17 -5.36 12.05
C LEU A 250 12.70 -5.49 11.99
N THR A 251 13.41 -4.36 11.82
CA THR A 251 14.87 -4.33 11.65
C THR A 251 15.65 -4.19 12.96
N ALA A 252 14.95 -3.96 14.07
CA ALA A 252 15.56 -3.60 15.36
C ALA A 252 15.28 -4.63 16.49
N THR A 253 14.85 -5.84 16.14
CA THR A 253 14.47 -6.91 17.10
C THR A 253 13.46 -6.43 18.16
N LYS A 254 12.50 -5.61 17.72
CA LYS A 254 11.51 -4.97 18.60
C LYS A 254 10.29 -5.85 18.82
N LYS A 255 9.67 -5.72 20.00
CA LYS A 255 8.43 -6.43 20.33
C LYS A 255 7.28 -5.91 19.49
N PHE A 256 6.30 -6.79 19.23
CA PHE A 256 5.07 -6.42 18.54
C PHE A 256 4.34 -5.25 19.23
N SER A 257 4.26 -5.25 20.57
CA SER A 257 3.66 -4.17 21.34
C SER A 257 4.40 -2.84 21.23
N GLU A 258 5.73 -2.85 21.12
CA GLU A 258 6.53 -1.63 20.89
C GLU A 258 6.24 -1.06 19.50
N ALA A 259 6.07 -1.93 18.49
CA ALA A 259 5.69 -1.49 17.16
C ALA A 259 4.28 -0.91 17.12
N GLN A 260 3.34 -1.45 17.90
CA GLN A 260 1.99 -0.88 18.06
C GLN A 260 2.02 0.50 18.72
N GLU A 261 2.79 0.64 19.80
CA GLU A 261 2.94 1.91 20.52
C GLU A 261 3.56 2.98 19.62
N GLN A 262 4.66 2.65 18.94
CA GLN A 262 5.33 3.59 18.04
C GLN A 262 4.47 3.91 16.81
N GLY A 263 3.80 2.92 16.21
CA GLY A 263 2.90 3.14 15.08
C GLY A 263 1.78 4.13 15.42
N ARG A 264 1.21 4.04 16.62
CA ARG A 264 0.25 5.04 17.12
C ARG A 264 0.91 6.40 17.36
N ALA A 265 2.10 6.43 17.95
CA ALA A 265 2.83 7.66 18.23
C ALA A 265 3.27 8.42 16.97
N ASN A 266 3.46 7.72 15.84
CA ASN A 266 3.76 8.34 14.55
C ASN A 266 2.62 9.25 14.05
N LEU A 267 1.36 8.96 14.42
CA LEU A 267 0.21 9.83 14.16
C LEU A 267 0.14 10.97 15.19
N ARG A 268 1.24 11.70 15.38
CA ARG A 268 1.36 12.78 16.37
C ARG A 268 0.71 14.09 15.92
N SER A 269 0.68 14.37 14.62
CA SER A 269 0.12 15.63 14.11
C SER A 269 -0.56 15.50 12.76
N ARG A 270 -1.64 16.27 12.59
CA ARG A 270 -2.32 16.46 11.29
C ARG A 270 -1.41 17.07 10.22
N LYS A 271 -0.36 17.79 10.64
CA LYS A 271 0.57 18.46 9.72
C LYS A 271 1.44 17.45 8.97
N GLU A 272 1.92 16.44 9.68
CA GLU A 272 2.84 15.42 9.16
C GLU A 272 2.12 14.24 8.51
N PHE A 273 0.89 13.95 8.93
CA PHE A 273 0.05 12.97 8.23
C PHE A 273 -0.18 13.42 6.80
N ASP A 274 0.30 12.67 5.81
CA ASP A 274 0.00 12.95 4.41
C ASP A 274 -1.31 12.26 4.02
N SER A 275 -1.29 10.93 4.08
CA SER A 275 -2.40 10.10 3.64
C SER A 275 -2.44 8.74 4.32
N LEU A 276 -3.63 8.13 4.28
CA LEU A 276 -3.84 6.72 4.59
C LEU A 276 -4.52 6.08 3.38
N LEU A 277 -3.98 4.96 2.92
CA LEU A 277 -4.46 4.20 1.78
C LEU A 277 -5.10 2.92 2.29
N ASP A 278 -6.40 2.77 2.07
CA ASP A 278 -7.13 1.56 2.45
C ASP A 278 -7.04 0.54 1.32
N ILE A 279 -6.34 -0.57 1.58
CA ILE A 279 -6.04 -1.55 0.54
C ILE A 279 -7.30 -2.29 0.12
N GLN A 280 -8.18 -2.64 1.06
CA GLN A 280 -9.43 -3.35 0.76
C GLN A 280 -10.38 -2.48 -0.08
N VAL A 281 -10.51 -1.19 0.24
CA VAL A 281 -11.28 -0.25 -0.60
C VAL A 281 -10.66 -0.11 -2.00
N ALA A 282 -9.33 -0.08 -2.10
CA ALA A 282 -8.64 -0.04 -3.41
C ALA A 282 -8.92 -1.30 -4.25
N ARG A 283 -8.96 -2.49 -3.63
CA ARG A 283 -9.26 -3.77 -4.30
C ARG A 283 -10.70 -3.88 -4.77
N THR A 284 -11.63 -3.25 -4.07
CA THR A 284 -13.08 -3.33 -4.33
C THR A 284 -13.63 -2.15 -5.13
N ALA A 285 -12.76 -1.18 -5.45
CA ALA A 285 -13.10 -0.05 -6.30
C ALA A 285 -13.45 -0.46 -7.74
N SER A 286 -14.02 0.48 -8.50
CA SER A 286 -14.36 0.28 -9.91
C SER A 286 -13.74 1.38 -10.79
N PRO A 287 -12.70 1.07 -11.60
CA PRO A 287 -12.01 -0.22 -11.69
C PRO A 287 -11.16 -0.52 -10.43
N PRO A 288 -10.90 -1.79 -10.11
CA PRO A 288 -10.12 -2.16 -8.93
C PRO A 288 -8.64 -1.88 -9.14
N VAL A 289 -7.94 -1.50 -8.06
CA VAL A 289 -6.48 -1.44 -8.05
C VAL A 289 -5.95 -2.85 -7.88
N THR A 290 -5.33 -3.40 -8.93
CA THR A 290 -4.76 -4.75 -8.90
C THR A 290 -3.26 -4.71 -8.54
N PRO A 291 -2.72 -5.78 -7.92
CA PRO A 291 -1.28 -5.93 -7.76
C PRO A 291 -0.54 -5.82 -9.09
N LEU A 292 0.60 -5.13 -9.13
CA LEU A 292 1.40 -5.01 -10.33
C LEU A 292 1.96 -6.38 -10.74
N PRO A 293 1.95 -6.73 -12.04
CA PRO A 293 2.49 -7.99 -12.54
C PRO A 293 4.03 -7.95 -12.63
N ILE A 294 4.71 -7.69 -11.52
CA ILE A 294 6.19 -7.53 -11.47
C ILE A 294 6.88 -8.86 -11.14
N ILE A 295 6.15 -9.83 -10.59
CA ILE A 295 6.66 -11.17 -10.33
C ILE A 295 6.92 -11.84 -11.69
N ASN A 296 8.17 -12.15 -11.99
CA ASN A 296 8.54 -12.99 -13.12
C ASN A 296 8.51 -14.45 -12.64
N ASP A 297 7.78 -15.30 -13.36
CA ASP A 297 7.79 -16.76 -13.18
C ASP A 297 9.21 -17.33 -13.38
#